data_AF-A0AAV6ARU5-F1
#
_entry.id   AF-A0AAV6ARU5-F1
#
_cell.length_a   1.000
_cell.length_b   1.000
_cell.length_c   1.000
_cell.angle_alpha   90.00
_cell.angle_beta   90.00
_cell.angle_gamma   90.00
#
_symmetry.space_group_name_H-M   'P 1'
#
loop_
_entity.id
_entity.type
_entity.pdbx_description
1 polymer ?
#
loop_
_entity_poly.entity_id
_entity_poly.type
_entity_poly.pdbx_seq_one_letter_code
_entity_poly.pdbx_strand_id
1 'polypeptide(L)'
;MHAPFAAALAGSAMILVAAGAANPAFAAPQALGLMASDGPVPLACSGGECRAEVTAFCLQEARAVPPEGTAYQPVGTAAMSLVLTRADGSTVALDATKHARLSSRRGFTAMSIEVPHALIAQHGAVAAAIEIGPEVTLAPTAVAGDPAPQSEDELALAAGPFRKIAAERLEQGAAADAARLTQRLINALPRQDQETAEIRNGLWDVAIGPAQTAADPKGLAMARRSYEGCQAALETGYMKNLRHCLELQHGEMMIERNHAFWREIGAGS
;
A
#
# COMPACT_ATOMS: atom_id res chain seq x y z
N MET A 1 -73.19 16.00 55.79
CA MET A 1 -72.82 15.42 54.48
C MET A 1 -71.51 16.04 54.04
N HIS A 2 -70.37 15.38 54.27
CA HIS A 2 -69.07 15.81 53.73
C HIS A 2 -68.18 14.58 53.45
N ALA A 3 -67.86 14.36 52.18
CA ALA A 3 -66.56 13.86 51.71
C ALA A 3 -65.69 15.12 51.42
N PRO A 4 -64.34 15.10 51.29
CA PRO A 4 -63.48 14.11 50.61
C PRO A 4 -62.30 13.65 51.52
N PHE A 5 -61.19 13.01 51.11
CA PHE A 5 -60.61 12.65 49.80
C PHE A 5 -59.97 11.24 49.85
N ALA A 6 -59.57 10.70 48.69
CA ALA A 6 -58.60 9.61 48.58
C ALA A 6 -57.42 10.07 47.70
N ALA A 7 -56.18 9.83 48.14
CA ALA A 7 -54.97 10.20 47.39
C ALA A 7 -54.34 8.95 46.76
N ALA A 8 -54.26 8.92 45.43
CA ALA A 8 -53.57 7.86 44.69
C ALA A 8 -52.15 8.33 44.33
N LEU A 9 -51.13 7.61 44.81
CA LEU A 9 -49.74 7.83 44.43
C LEU A 9 -49.40 7.00 43.17
N ALA A 10 -49.27 7.68 42.03
CA ALA A 10 -48.76 7.07 40.80
C ALA A 10 -47.22 7.09 40.81
N GLY A 11 -46.60 5.91 40.93
CA GLY A 11 -45.15 5.76 40.85
C GLY A 11 -44.66 5.67 39.41
N SER A 12 -44.03 6.73 38.89
CA SER A 12 -43.43 6.74 37.56
C SER A 12 -42.11 5.95 37.54
N ALA A 13 -42.10 4.80 36.87
CA ALA A 13 -40.87 4.05 36.61
C ALA A 13 -40.05 4.73 35.49
N MET A 14 -38.92 5.33 35.84
CA MET A 14 -37.94 5.78 34.84
C MET A 14 -37.21 4.59 34.24
N ILE A 15 -37.52 4.27 32.99
CA ILE A 15 -36.72 3.34 32.17
C ILE A 15 -35.49 4.11 31.69
N LEU A 16 -34.32 3.86 32.30
CA LEU A 16 -33.05 4.31 31.73
C LEU A 16 -32.77 3.52 30.45
N VAL A 17 -33.06 4.13 29.31
CA VAL A 17 -32.53 3.69 28.03
C VAL A 17 -31.04 4.05 28.02
N ALA A 18 -30.19 3.07 28.33
CA ALA A 18 -28.75 3.19 28.13
C ALA A 18 -28.47 3.23 26.62
N ALA A 19 -28.47 4.43 26.05
CA ALA A 19 -28.01 4.66 24.70
C ALA A 19 -26.51 4.31 24.65
N GLY A 20 -26.20 3.11 24.16
CA GLY A 20 -24.84 2.69 23.93
C GLY A 20 -24.21 3.66 22.93
N ALA A 21 -23.26 4.47 23.39
CA ALA A 21 -22.44 5.27 22.51
C ALA A 21 -21.70 4.31 21.58
N ALA A 22 -22.04 4.35 20.29
CA ALA A 22 -21.26 3.68 19.27
C ALA A 22 -19.91 4.39 19.21
N ASN A 23 -18.91 3.87 19.93
CA ASN A 23 -17.53 4.31 19.79
C ASN A 23 -17.19 4.18 18.29
N PRO A 24 -16.84 5.29 17.60
CA PRO A 24 -16.48 5.20 16.20
C PRO A 24 -15.30 4.26 16.05
N ALA A 25 -15.38 3.36 15.08
CA ALA A 25 -14.28 2.46 14.76
C ALA A 25 -13.21 3.31 14.06
N PHE A 26 -12.25 3.79 14.84
CA PHE A 26 -11.13 4.59 14.38
C PHE A 26 -9.90 3.71 14.11
N ALA A 27 -8.98 4.19 13.27
CA ALA A 27 -7.89 3.37 12.71
C ALA A 27 -6.50 3.77 13.20
N ALA A 28 -5.65 2.80 13.52
CA ALA A 28 -4.22 3.01 13.78
C ALA A 28 -3.40 1.96 13.00
N PRO A 29 -2.12 2.20 12.68
CA PRO A 29 -1.26 3.23 13.26
C PRO A 29 -1.21 4.53 12.46
N GLN A 30 -0.82 4.50 11.17
CA GLN A 30 -0.68 5.68 10.31
C GLN A 30 -1.33 5.48 8.94
N ALA A 31 -1.84 6.56 8.35
CA ALA A 31 -2.23 6.61 6.95
C ALA A 31 -1.01 6.59 6.02
N LEU A 32 -1.16 5.93 4.87
CA LEU A 32 -0.10 5.73 3.88
C LEU A 32 -0.53 6.27 2.50
N GLY A 33 0.39 6.85 1.77
CA GLY A 33 0.21 7.08 0.33
C GLY A 33 0.76 5.89 -0.45
N LEU A 34 0.06 5.46 -1.50
CA LEU A 34 0.66 4.59 -2.52
C LEU A 34 1.27 5.47 -3.62
N MET A 35 2.47 5.11 -4.08
CA MET A 35 3.07 5.72 -5.25
C MET A 35 2.35 5.25 -6.52
N ALA A 36 1.95 6.19 -7.36
CA ALA A 36 1.35 5.93 -8.66
C ALA A 36 2.29 5.07 -9.52
N SER A 37 1.70 4.07 -10.18
CA SER A 37 2.41 3.15 -11.05
C SER A 37 2.63 3.75 -12.43
N ASP A 38 3.80 3.55 -13.00
CA ASP A 38 4.19 3.89 -14.38
C ASP A 38 3.62 2.92 -15.44
N GLY A 39 2.43 2.37 -15.18
CA GLY A 39 1.78 1.30 -15.94
C GLY A 39 1.57 0.02 -15.10
N PRO A 40 0.92 -1.02 -15.66
CA PRO A 40 0.57 -2.23 -14.92
C PRO A 40 1.73 -2.84 -14.12
N VAL A 41 1.45 -3.21 -12.86
CA VAL A 41 2.35 -3.98 -12.00
C VAL A 41 1.84 -5.43 -11.97
N PRO A 42 2.53 -6.39 -12.61
CA PRO A 42 2.06 -7.78 -12.69
C PRO A 42 1.89 -8.43 -11.31
N LEU A 43 0.82 -9.20 -11.14
CA LEU A 43 0.60 -10.03 -9.96
C LEU A 43 1.24 -11.42 -10.16
N ALA A 44 2.09 -11.85 -9.25
CA ALA A 44 2.59 -13.21 -9.21
C ALA A 44 1.55 -14.14 -8.55
N CYS A 45 1.05 -15.11 -9.30
CA CYS A 45 0.07 -16.09 -8.82
C CYS A 45 0.74 -17.32 -8.20
N SER A 46 0.35 -17.68 -6.98
CA SER A 46 0.76 -18.94 -6.34
C SER A 46 -0.29 -19.43 -5.35
N GLY A 47 -0.70 -20.69 -5.48
CA GLY A 47 -1.80 -21.26 -4.71
C GLY A 47 -3.13 -20.57 -4.99
N GLY A 48 -3.80 -20.09 -3.93
CA GLY A 48 -5.12 -19.47 -4.00
C GLY A 48 -5.14 -17.96 -4.26
N GLU A 49 -3.98 -17.30 -4.32
CA GLU A 49 -3.86 -15.83 -4.42
C GLU A 49 -2.85 -15.41 -5.50
N CYS A 50 -3.07 -14.21 -6.03
CA CYS A 50 -2.11 -13.50 -6.87
C CYS A 50 -1.73 -12.18 -6.21
N ARG A 51 -0.44 -11.87 -6.23
CA ARG A 51 0.15 -10.86 -5.34
C ARG A 51 1.20 -10.01 -6.03
N ALA A 52 1.19 -8.71 -5.74
CA ALA A 52 2.33 -7.82 -5.96
C ALA A 52 2.67 -7.05 -4.69
N GLU A 53 3.87 -6.50 -4.64
CA GLU A 53 4.24 -5.44 -3.72
C GLU A 53 4.29 -4.10 -4.47
N VAL A 54 3.87 -3.03 -3.83
CA VAL A 54 3.89 -1.66 -4.36
C VAL A 54 4.57 -0.72 -3.38
N THR A 55 5.23 0.30 -3.94
CA THR A 55 5.85 1.37 -3.17
C THR A 55 4.81 2.19 -2.42
N ALA A 56 5.04 2.41 -1.13
CA ALA A 56 4.24 3.26 -0.27
C ALA A 56 5.11 4.28 0.48
N PHE A 57 4.47 5.26 1.12
CA PHE A 57 5.14 6.26 1.95
C PHE A 57 4.22 6.76 3.07
N CYS A 58 4.81 7.36 4.10
CA CYS A 58 4.12 7.81 5.30
C CYS A 58 3.47 9.19 5.09
N LEU A 59 2.18 9.31 5.43
CA LEU A 59 1.43 10.58 5.41
C LEU A 59 1.21 11.20 6.80
N GLN A 60 1.79 10.61 7.86
CA GLN A 60 1.67 11.08 9.25
C GLN A 60 2.94 10.74 10.07
N GLU A 61 4.00 11.55 9.99
CA GLU A 61 5.30 11.26 10.66
C GLU A 61 5.19 11.04 12.17
N ALA A 62 4.28 11.74 12.86
CA ALA A 62 4.08 11.63 14.30
C ALA A 62 3.42 10.30 14.75
N ARG A 63 2.97 9.45 13.82
CA ARG A 63 2.28 8.17 14.12
C ARG A 63 3.20 6.98 13.90
N ALA A 64 2.97 5.92 14.69
CA ALA A 64 3.83 4.73 14.71
C ALA A 64 3.98 4.08 13.33
N VAL A 65 5.15 3.52 13.05
CA VAL A 65 5.41 2.72 11.83
C VAL A 65 4.53 1.47 11.87
N PRO A 66 3.84 1.09 10.77
CA PRO A 66 2.96 -0.08 10.78
C PRO A 66 3.78 -1.38 10.88
N PRO A 67 3.45 -2.28 11.82
CA PRO A 67 3.95 -3.66 11.80
C PRO A 67 3.63 -4.34 10.45
N GLU A 68 4.43 -5.32 10.02
CA GLU A 68 4.11 -6.14 8.85
C GLU A 68 2.74 -6.82 9.02
N GLY A 69 1.93 -6.86 7.96
CA GLY A 69 0.61 -7.49 7.95
C GLY A 69 -0.52 -6.62 8.49
N THR A 70 -0.26 -5.37 8.89
CA THR A 70 -1.31 -4.40 9.24
C THR A 70 -2.25 -4.24 8.05
N ALA A 71 -3.56 -4.40 8.26
CA ALA A 71 -4.57 -4.30 7.21
C ALA A 71 -4.90 -2.85 6.87
N TYR A 72 -5.15 -2.57 5.59
CA TYR A 72 -5.45 -1.24 5.08
C TYR A 72 -6.65 -1.24 4.12
N GLN A 73 -7.29 -0.08 4.00
CA GLN A 73 -8.38 0.19 3.06
C GLN A 73 -8.15 1.54 2.35
N PRO A 74 -8.47 1.66 1.05
CA PRO A 74 -8.42 2.95 0.35
C PRO A 74 -9.39 3.96 0.98
N VAL A 75 -9.00 5.23 0.98
CA VAL A 75 -9.86 6.35 1.40
C VAL A 75 -9.90 7.45 0.34
N GLY A 76 -11.04 8.15 0.27
CA GLY A 76 -11.32 9.11 -0.80
C GLY A 76 -11.80 8.44 -2.09
N THR A 77 -11.57 9.10 -3.23
CA THR A 77 -12.06 8.68 -4.56
C THR A 77 -10.96 8.18 -5.50
N ALA A 78 -9.74 7.97 -4.99
CA ALA A 78 -8.59 7.63 -5.81
C ALA A 78 -8.67 6.20 -6.34
N ALA A 79 -8.41 6.02 -7.63
CA ALA A 79 -8.66 4.77 -8.33
C ALA A 79 -7.46 3.81 -8.25
N MET A 80 -7.75 2.57 -7.85
CA MET A 80 -6.88 1.40 -8.08
C MET A 80 -7.61 0.45 -9.02
N SER A 81 -6.94 -0.01 -10.07
CA SER A 81 -7.55 -0.85 -11.12
C SER A 81 -6.87 -2.20 -11.19
N LEU A 82 -7.65 -3.27 -11.13
CA LEU A 82 -7.20 -4.64 -11.38
C LEU A 82 -7.38 -4.93 -12.86
N VAL A 83 -6.29 -4.95 -13.60
CA VAL A 83 -6.26 -5.25 -15.04
C VAL A 83 -6.10 -6.75 -15.21
N LEU A 84 -7.10 -7.39 -15.85
CA LEU A 84 -7.10 -8.81 -16.16
C LEU A 84 -6.94 -9.01 -17.66
N THR A 85 -5.99 -9.86 -18.07
CA THR A 85 -5.69 -10.14 -19.49
C THR A 85 -6.08 -11.58 -19.82
N ARG A 86 -6.88 -11.78 -20.87
CA ARG A 86 -7.32 -13.09 -21.36
C ARG A 86 -6.33 -13.70 -22.35
N ALA A 87 -6.53 -14.98 -22.67
CA ALA A 87 -5.68 -15.72 -23.61
C ALA A 87 -5.67 -15.16 -25.04
N ASP A 88 -6.70 -14.41 -25.43
CA ASP A 88 -6.81 -13.70 -26.71
C ASP A 88 -6.13 -12.31 -26.69
N GLY A 89 -5.51 -11.92 -25.57
CA GLY A 89 -4.91 -10.60 -25.37
C GLY A 89 -5.92 -9.50 -24.98
N SER A 90 -7.23 -9.78 -24.95
CA SER A 90 -8.24 -8.81 -24.50
C SER A 90 -8.09 -8.53 -23.01
N THR A 91 -8.33 -7.29 -22.60
CA THR A 91 -8.28 -6.86 -21.20
C THR A 91 -9.67 -6.59 -20.64
N VAL A 92 -9.80 -6.66 -19.31
CA VAL A 92 -10.90 -6.09 -18.55
C VAL A 92 -10.34 -5.45 -17.28
N ALA A 93 -10.76 -4.23 -16.99
CA ALA A 93 -10.40 -3.53 -15.76
C ALA A 93 -11.53 -3.68 -14.72
N LEU A 94 -11.17 -4.06 -13.50
CA LEU A 94 -12.06 -4.11 -12.34
C LEU A 94 -11.61 -3.07 -11.30
N ASP A 95 -12.56 -2.60 -10.50
CA ASP A 95 -12.28 -1.75 -9.35
C ASP A 95 -11.55 -2.57 -8.26
N ALA A 96 -10.24 -2.35 -8.12
CA ALA A 96 -9.42 -3.14 -7.20
C ALA A 96 -9.78 -2.87 -5.73
N THR A 97 -10.38 -1.72 -5.41
CA THR A 97 -10.75 -1.37 -4.02
C THR A 97 -11.76 -2.34 -3.41
N LYS A 98 -12.51 -3.06 -4.26
CA LYS A 98 -13.52 -4.07 -3.87
C LYS A 98 -13.00 -5.51 -3.88
N HIS A 99 -11.79 -5.73 -4.38
CA HIS A 99 -11.29 -7.07 -4.74
C HIS A 99 -9.90 -7.39 -4.21
N ALA A 100 -9.09 -6.38 -3.90
CA ALA A 100 -7.76 -6.54 -3.34
C ALA A 100 -7.76 -6.41 -1.81
N ARG A 101 -7.08 -7.32 -1.14
CA ARG A 101 -6.67 -7.16 0.26
C ARG A 101 -5.33 -6.42 0.30
N LEU A 102 -5.26 -5.35 1.09
CA LEU A 102 -4.08 -4.50 1.24
C LEU A 102 -3.46 -4.72 2.62
N SER A 103 -2.15 -4.91 2.69
CA SER A 103 -1.43 -5.00 3.96
C SER A 103 0.00 -4.48 3.89
N SER A 104 0.52 -3.95 4.99
CA SER A 104 1.93 -3.50 5.08
C SER A 104 2.91 -4.66 4.95
N ARG A 105 4.08 -4.39 4.37
CA ARG A 105 5.18 -5.36 4.24
C ARG A 105 6.46 -4.89 4.93
N ARG A 106 6.94 -3.70 4.60
CA ARG A 106 8.20 -3.15 5.13
C ARG A 106 7.95 -1.79 5.79
N GLY A 107 7.25 -1.82 6.92
CA GLY A 107 6.78 -0.58 7.55
C GLY A 107 5.91 0.23 6.57
N PHE A 108 6.20 1.53 6.45
CA PHE A 108 5.49 2.43 5.54
C PHE A 108 5.99 2.41 4.08
N THR A 109 7.09 1.72 3.75
CA THR A 109 7.72 1.84 2.41
C THR A 109 7.17 0.90 1.36
N ALA A 110 6.53 -0.20 1.77
CA ALA A 110 5.98 -1.19 0.86
C ALA A 110 4.69 -1.82 1.39
N MET A 111 3.70 -1.92 0.49
CA MET A 111 2.41 -2.58 0.70
C MET A 111 2.30 -3.81 -0.19
N SER A 112 1.64 -4.86 0.28
CA SER A 112 1.22 -5.98 -0.56
C SER A 112 -0.24 -5.82 -0.96
N ILE A 113 -0.50 -6.15 -2.22
CA ILE A 113 -1.80 -6.17 -2.87
C ILE A 113 -2.09 -7.62 -3.24
N GLU A 114 -3.14 -8.18 -2.66
CA GLU A 114 -3.47 -9.61 -2.72
C GLU A 114 -4.88 -9.79 -3.29
N VAL A 115 -5.01 -10.53 -4.39
CA VAL A 115 -6.27 -10.79 -5.10
C VAL A 115 -6.52 -12.30 -5.16
N PRO A 116 -7.74 -12.80 -4.90
CA PRO A 116 -8.05 -14.22 -5.04
C PRO A 116 -7.86 -14.72 -6.48
N HIS A 117 -7.12 -15.82 -6.65
CA HIS A 117 -6.91 -16.43 -7.97
C HIS A 117 -8.24 -16.85 -8.63
N ALA A 118 -9.23 -17.24 -7.83
CA ALA A 118 -10.59 -17.55 -8.29
C ALA A 118 -11.28 -16.38 -9.04
N LEU A 119 -11.00 -15.12 -8.68
CA LEU A 119 -11.55 -13.95 -9.38
C LEU A 119 -10.99 -13.84 -10.80
N ILE A 120 -9.68 -14.08 -10.96
CA ILE A 120 -8.99 -14.03 -12.26
C ILE A 120 -9.55 -15.14 -13.18
N ALA A 121 -9.68 -16.36 -12.62
CA ALA A 121 -10.28 -17.50 -13.33
C ALA A 121 -11.75 -17.25 -13.74
N GLN A 122 -12.56 -16.62 -12.86
CA GLN A 122 -13.96 -16.28 -13.15
C GLN A 122 -14.12 -15.36 -14.38
N HIS A 123 -13.14 -14.51 -14.66
CA HIS A 123 -13.14 -13.62 -15.83
C HIS A 123 -12.47 -14.22 -17.09
N GLY A 124 -12.03 -15.48 -17.03
CA GLY A 124 -11.32 -16.15 -18.12
C GLY A 124 -9.93 -15.58 -18.39
N ALA A 125 -9.32 -14.94 -17.39
CA ALA A 125 -8.02 -14.29 -17.53
C ALA A 125 -6.87 -15.26 -17.24
N VAL A 126 -5.76 -15.08 -17.96
CA VAL A 126 -4.50 -15.85 -17.82
C VAL A 126 -3.39 -15.04 -17.15
N ALA A 127 -3.55 -13.72 -17.05
CA ALA A 127 -2.66 -12.84 -16.31
C ALA A 127 -3.47 -11.74 -15.61
N ALA A 128 -2.90 -11.19 -14.54
CA ALA A 128 -3.47 -10.08 -13.80
C ALA A 128 -2.38 -9.09 -13.39
N ALA A 129 -2.73 -7.82 -13.33
CA ALA A 129 -1.86 -6.74 -12.90
C ALA A 129 -2.66 -5.71 -12.10
N ILE A 130 -1.98 -4.96 -11.23
CA ILE A 130 -2.56 -3.82 -10.51
C ILE A 130 -2.02 -2.52 -11.10
N GLU A 131 -2.90 -1.56 -11.34
CA GLU A 131 -2.57 -0.16 -11.63
C GLU A 131 -2.95 0.69 -10.42
N ILE A 132 -2.00 1.54 -9.99
CA ILE A 132 -2.17 2.50 -8.90
C ILE A 132 -2.27 3.88 -9.53
N GLY A 133 -3.46 4.49 -9.45
CA GLY A 133 -3.66 5.86 -9.90
C GLY A 133 -2.94 6.90 -9.02
N PRO A 134 -2.95 8.18 -9.45
CA PRO A 134 -2.45 9.27 -8.63
C PRO A 134 -3.30 9.42 -7.34
N GLU A 135 -2.68 10.01 -6.32
CA GLU A 135 -3.35 10.45 -5.08
C GLU A 135 -4.02 9.34 -4.25
N VAL A 136 -3.70 8.05 -4.50
CA VAL A 136 -4.19 6.93 -3.68
C VAL A 136 -3.66 7.04 -2.25
N THR A 137 -4.59 7.12 -1.31
CA THR A 137 -4.34 7.13 0.14
C THR A 137 -5.01 5.91 0.76
N LEU A 138 -4.31 5.27 1.71
CA LEU A 138 -4.80 4.15 2.49
C LEU A 138 -4.89 4.54 3.96
N ALA A 139 -6.04 4.29 4.57
CA ALA A 139 -6.18 4.27 6.03
C ALA A 139 -6.00 2.83 6.53
N PRO A 140 -5.44 2.61 7.74
CA PRO A 140 -5.51 1.29 8.35
C PRO A 140 -6.96 0.86 8.56
N THR A 141 -7.23 -0.44 8.63
CA THR A 141 -8.54 -0.93 9.03
C THR A 141 -8.75 -0.68 10.53
N ALA A 142 -9.91 -0.13 10.90
CA ALA A 142 -10.21 0.20 12.28
C ALA A 142 -10.31 -1.02 13.20
N VAL A 143 -9.82 -0.89 14.44
CA VAL A 143 -9.83 -1.95 15.46
C VAL A 143 -10.63 -1.48 16.68
N ALA A 144 -11.55 -2.33 17.15
CA ALA A 144 -12.36 -2.00 18.33
C ALA A 144 -11.48 -1.95 19.59
N GLY A 145 -11.50 -0.81 20.30
CA GLY A 145 -10.70 -0.60 21.51
C GLY A 145 -9.24 -0.21 21.24
N ASP A 146 -8.92 0.30 20.04
CA ASP A 146 -7.62 0.87 19.74
C ASP A 146 -7.23 1.98 20.76
N PRO A 147 -6.02 1.93 21.37
CA PRO A 147 -5.59 2.93 22.34
C PRO A 147 -5.09 4.25 21.72
N ALA A 148 -4.84 4.29 20.41
CA ALA A 148 -4.31 5.47 19.69
C ALA A 148 -5.07 5.74 18.36
N PRO A 149 -6.41 5.85 18.40
CA PRO A 149 -7.26 5.99 17.22
C PRO A 149 -6.89 7.20 16.35
N GLN A 150 -7.00 7.11 15.01
CA GLN A 150 -7.05 8.28 14.13
C GLN A 150 -8.44 8.91 14.11
N SER A 151 -8.49 10.22 14.32
CA SER A 151 -9.66 11.05 14.06
C SER A 151 -9.93 11.17 12.54
N GLU A 152 -11.17 11.56 12.20
CA GLU A 152 -11.56 11.83 10.81
C GLU A 152 -10.76 13.00 10.22
N ASP A 153 -10.46 14.03 11.03
CA ASP A 153 -9.66 15.20 10.61
C ASP A 153 -8.21 14.81 10.28
N GLU A 154 -7.57 13.92 11.05
CA GLU A 154 -6.23 13.42 10.75
C GLU A 154 -6.18 12.62 9.43
N LEU A 155 -7.24 11.85 9.14
CA LEU A 155 -7.39 11.14 7.89
C LEU A 155 -7.69 12.09 6.71
N ALA A 156 -8.48 13.14 6.93
CA ALA A 156 -8.75 14.17 5.93
C ALA A 156 -7.50 15.00 5.58
N LEU A 157 -6.64 15.31 6.57
CA LEU A 157 -5.34 15.96 6.35
C LEU A 157 -4.40 15.05 5.57
N ALA A 158 -4.31 13.76 5.93
CA ALA A 158 -3.50 12.78 5.23
C ALA A 158 -3.95 12.61 3.76
N ALA A 159 -5.23 12.32 3.53
CA ALA A 159 -5.79 12.05 2.20
C ALA A 159 -5.99 13.31 1.32
N GLY A 160 -5.99 14.51 1.93
CA GLY A 160 -6.13 15.79 1.24
C GLY A 160 -4.78 16.49 1.02
N PRO A 161 -4.45 17.53 1.82
CA PRO A 161 -3.28 18.38 1.58
C PRO A 161 -1.96 17.61 1.59
N PHE A 162 -1.72 16.68 2.54
CA PHE A 162 -0.46 15.94 2.58
C PHE A 162 -0.31 15.01 1.38
N ARG A 163 -1.38 14.35 0.93
CA ARG A 163 -1.33 13.48 -0.26
C ARG A 163 -0.96 14.24 -1.54
N LYS A 164 -1.47 15.47 -1.70
CA LYS A 164 -1.16 16.34 -2.85
C LYS A 164 0.31 16.75 -2.90
N ILE A 165 0.83 17.28 -1.78
CA ILE A 165 2.25 17.66 -1.69
C ILE A 165 3.14 16.43 -1.88
N ALA A 166 2.75 15.27 -1.34
CA ALA A 166 3.47 14.02 -1.53
C ALA A 166 3.49 13.57 -3.01
N ALA A 167 2.40 13.76 -3.77
CA ALA A 167 2.38 13.47 -5.20
C ALA A 167 3.38 14.32 -5.99
N GLU A 168 3.55 15.58 -5.61
CA GLU A 168 4.52 16.49 -6.22
C GLU A 168 5.98 16.13 -5.85
N ARG A 169 6.23 15.75 -4.58
CA ARG A 169 7.60 15.61 -4.04
C ARG A 169 8.16 14.18 -4.04
N LEU A 170 7.33 13.18 -3.72
CA LEU A 170 7.77 11.79 -3.52
C LEU A 170 7.64 10.93 -4.78
N GLU A 171 6.75 11.28 -5.71
CA GLU A 171 6.40 10.41 -6.85
C GLU A 171 7.01 10.83 -8.19
N GLN A 172 7.74 11.95 -8.22
CA GLN A 172 8.35 12.52 -9.42
C GLN A 172 9.88 12.40 -9.43
N GLY A 173 10.43 12.40 -10.65
CA GLY A 173 11.87 12.45 -10.92
C GLY A 173 12.63 11.15 -10.68
N ALA A 174 13.92 11.18 -11.02
CA ALA A 174 14.84 10.04 -11.03
C ALA A 174 14.72 9.08 -9.83
N ALA A 175 14.62 9.59 -8.60
CA ALA A 175 14.58 8.74 -7.41
C ALA A 175 13.21 8.06 -7.18
N ALA A 176 12.10 8.62 -7.70
CA ALA A 176 10.82 7.93 -7.73
C ALA A 176 10.82 6.81 -8.77
N ASP A 177 11.39 7.06 -9.95
CA ASP A 177 11.55 6.03 -10.99
C ASP A 177 12.49 4.92 -10.52
N ALA A 178 13.59 5.26 -9.83
CA ALA A 178 14.47 4.27 -9.21
C ALA A 178 13.72 3.34 -8.25
N ALA A 179 12.82 3.90 -7.41
CA ALA A 179 11.98 3.12 -6.51
C ALA A 179 10.97 2.24 -7.27
N ARG A 180 10.29 2.76 -8.30
CA ARG A 180 9.37 1.99 -9.16
C ARG A 180 10.07 0.83 -9.86
N LEU A 181 11.21 1.09 -10.52
CA LEU A 181 11.99 0.07 -11.23
C LEU A 181 12.55 -0.99 -10.27
N THR A 182 13.01 -0.59 -9.08
CA THR A 182 13.45 -1.54 -8.03
C THR A 182 12.27 -2.39 -7.53
N GLN A 183 11.09 -1.80 -7.35
CA GLN A 183 9.88 -2.55 -7.00
C GLN A 183 9.42 -3.51 -8.11
N ARG A 184 9.62 -3.17 -9.39
CA ARG A 184 9.42 -4.09 -10.53
C ARG A 184 10.38 -5.29 -10.47
N LEU A 185 11.68 -5.07 -10.20
CA LEU A 185 12.67 -6.14 -10.00
C LEU A 185 12.29 -7.07 -8.83
N ILE A 186 11.87 -6.50 -7.70
CA ILE A 186 11.39 -7.26 -6.53
C ILE A 186 10.20 -8.16 -6.91
N ASN A 187 9.21 -7.63 -7.64
CA ASN A 187 8.02 -8.40 -8.03
C ASN A 187 8.30 -9.51 -9.05
N ALA A 188 9.37 -9.39 -9.86
CA ALA A 188 9.79 -10.42 -10.80
C ALA A 188 10.60 -11.57 -10.14
N LEU A 189 10.92 -11.49 -8.86
CA LEU A 189 11.67 -12.52 -8.11
C LEU A 189 10.76 -13.41 -7.23
N PRO A 190 11.09 -14.71 -7.07
CA PRO A 190 10.38 -15.61 -6.15
C PRO A 190 10.42 -15.10 -4.70
N ARG A 191 9.37 -15.37 -3.93
CA ARG A 191 9.17 -14.79 -2.59
C ARG A 191 9.88 -15.52 -1.45
N GLN A 192 10.07 -16.84 -1.57
CA GLN A 192 10.55 -17.70 -0.47
C GLN A 192 11.70 -18.61 -0.91
N ASP A 193 11.74 -18.98 -2.19
CA ASP A 193 12.81 -19.77 -2.78
C ASP A 193 13.99 -18.87 -3.21
N GLN A 194 15.19 -19.45 -3.26
CA GLN A 194 16.31 -18.81 -3.97
C GLN A 194 16.04 -18.81 -5.47
N GLU A 195 16.18 -17.66 -6.09
CA GLU A 195 16.14 -17.54 -7.54
C GLU A 195 17.24 -18.36 -8.23
N THR A 196 16.95 -18.95 -9.39
CA THR A 196 17.96 -19.69 -10.18
C THR A 196 18.95 -18.73 -10.85
N ALA A 197 20.08 -19.24 -11.34
CA ALA A 197 21.05 -18.42 -12.06
C ALA A 197 20.45 -17.79 -13.33
N GLU A 198 19.57 -18.53 -14.01
CA GLU A 198 18.85 -18.10 -15.21
C GLU A 198 17.90 -16.94 -14.89
N ILE A 199 17.13 -17.06 -13.79
CA ILE A 199 16.24 -15.99 -13.31
C ILE A 199 17.06 -14.73 -13.00
N ARG A 200 18.20 -14.84 -12.30
CA ARG A 200 19.07 -13.68 -12.03
C ARG A 200 19.58 -13.04 -13.30
N ASN A 201 20.15 -13.83 -14.20
CA ASN A 201 20.81 -13.29 -15.39
C ASN A 201 19.83 -12.60 -16.35
N GLY A 202 18.57 -13.06 -16.41
CA GLY A 202 17.52 -12.44 -17.21
C GLY A 202 16.65 -11.40 -16.48
N LEU A 203 16.80 -11.20 -15.17
CA LEU A 203 15.86 -10.42 -14.35
C LEU A 203 15.67 -8.99 -14.87
N TRP A 204 16.78 -8.33 -15.20
CA TRP A 204 16.78 -6.95 -15.66
C TRP A 204 15.93 -6.78 -16.92
N ASP A 205 16.17 -7.59 -17.94
CA ASP A 205 15.49 -7.46 -19.23
C ASP A 205 13.99 -7.77 -19.11
N VAL A 206 13.64 -8.79 -18.31
CA VAL A 206 12.24 -9.20 -18.07
C VAL A 206 11.47 -8.14 -17.27
N ALA A 207 12.05 -7.58 -16.20
CA ALA A 207 11.37 -6.67 -15.29
C ALA A 207 11.40 -5.19 -15.74
N ILE A 208 12.48 -4.77 -16.41
CA ILE A 208 12.75 -3.37 -16.76
C ILE A 208 12.48 -3.08 -18.24
N GLY A 209 12.70 -4.04 -19.15
CA GLY A 209 12.54 -3.84 -20.59
C GLY A 209 11.23 -3.13 -21.01
N PRO A 210 10.06 -3.54 -20.48
CA PRO A 210 8.78 -2.87 -20.77
C PRO A 210 8.64 -1.43 -20.25
N ALA A 211 9.40 -1.04 -19.22
CA ALA A 211 9.33 0.28 -18.57
C ALA A 211 10.51 1.21 -18.95
N GLN A 212 11.57 0.67 -19.55
CA GLN A 212 12.85 1.36 -19.75
C GLN A 212 12.74 2.68 -20.52
N THR A 213 11.82 2.77 -21.49
CA THR A 213 11.64 3.96 -22.34
C THR A 213 10.82 5.07 -21.68
N ALA A 214 10.12 4.78 -20.59
CA ALA A 214 9.30 5.75 -19.87
C ALA A 214 10.03 6.39 -18.66
N ALA A 215 11.07 5.73 -18.14
CA ALA A 215 11.78 6.16 -16.94
C ALA A 215 12.83 7.26 -17.21
N ASP A 216 13.05 8.15 -16.24
CA ASP A 216 14.18 9.09 -16.22
C ASP A 216 15.52 8.32 -16.32
N PRO A 217 16.46 8.70 -17.22
CA PRO A 217 17.73 7.99 -17.40
C PRO A 217 18.61 7.91 -16.14
N LYS A 218 18.56 8.89 -15.24
CA LYS A 218 19.24 8.83 -13.94
C LYS A 218 18.54 7.87 -12.99
N GLY A 219 17.21 7.81 -13.03
CA GLY A 219 16.41 6.86 -12.26
C GLY A 219 16.67 5.41 -12.67
N LEU A 220 16.72 5.16 -13.99
CA LEU A 220 17.16 3.89 -14.57
C LEU A 220 18.58 3.53 -14.10
N ALA A 221 19.52 4.48 -14.14
CA ALA A 221 20.89 4.26 -13.66
C ALA A 221 20.98 4.03 -12.13
N MET A 222 20.09 4.61 -11.33
CA MET A 222 20.01 4.37 -9.88
C MET A 222 19.50 2.95 -9.58
N ALA A 223 18.41 2.53 -10.22
CA ALA A 223 17.90 1.16 -10.10
C ALA A 223 18.94 0.13 -10.58
N ARG A 224 19.68 0.44 -11.66
CA ARG A 224 20.76 -0.39 -12.19
C ARG A 224 21.88 -0.59 -11.19
N ARG A 225 22.35 0.48 -10.53
CA ARG A 225 23.39 0.38 -9.47
C ARG A 225 22.93 -0.44 -8.27
N SER A 226 21.68 -0.28 -7.84
CA SER A 226 21.10 -1.07 -6.74
C SER A 226 21.05 -2.56 -7.11
N TYR A 227 20.64 -2.87 -8.34
CA TYR A 227 20.62 -4.23 -8.88
C TYR A 227 22.02 -4.86 -8.97
N GLU A 228 22.98 -4.18 -9.61
CA GLU A 228 24.36 -4.68 -9.77
C GLU A 228 25.07 -4.84 -8.42
N GLY A 229 24.86 -3.90 -7.49
CA GLY A 229 25.36 -4.01 -6.11
C GLY A 229 24.80 -5.24 -5.38
N CYS A 230 23.51 -5.53 -5.56
CA CYS A 230 22.89 -6.73 -4.99
C CYS A 230 23.33 -8.03 -5.67
N GLN A 231 23.65 -8.03 -6.97
CA GLN A 231 24.28 -9.18 -7.63
C GLN A 231 25.67 -9.45 -7.04
N ALA A 232 26.54 -8.43 -6.93
CA ALA A 232 27.87 -8.58 -6.33
C ALA A 232 27.82 -9.02 -4.85
N ALA A 233 26.82 -8.54 -4.09
CA ALA A 233 26.59 -8.98 -2.71
C ALA A 233 26.16 -10.46 -2.60
N LEU A 234 25.47 -10.99 -3.61
CA LEU A 234 25.10 -12.41 -3.67
C LEU A 234 26.31 -13.28 -4.09
N GLU A 235 27.08 -12.84 -5.08
CA GLU A 235 28.29 -13.56 -5.56
C GLU A 235 29.36 -13.70 -4.47
N THR A 236 29.49 -12.69 -3.60
CA THR A 236 30.39 -12.70 -2.44
C THR A 236 29.83 -13.42 -1.22
N GLY A 237 28.57 -13.90 -1.27
CA GLY A 237 27.88 -14.57 -0.17
C GLY A 237 27.46 -13.66 0.99
N TYR A 238 27.55 -12.34 0.83
CA TYR A 238 27.07 -11.35 1.82
C TYR A 238 25.53 -11.35 1.91
N MET A 239 24.86 -11.51 0.77
CA MET A 239 23.41 -11.71 0.68
C MET A 239 23.08 -13.16 0.33
N LYS A 240 21.95 -13.68 0.82
CA LYS A 240 21.50 -15.07 0.57
C LYS A 240 20.52 -15.22 -0.59
N ASN A 241 19.84 -14.14 -0.98
CA ASN A 241 18.98 -14.08 -2.16
C ASN A 241 18.94 -12.63 -2.67
N LEU A 242 18.73 -12.48 -3.98
CA LEU A 242 18.72 -11.19 -4.65
C LEU A 242 17.52 -10.32 -4.23
N ARG A 243 16.37 -10.95 -3.98
CA ARG A 243 15.11 -10.27 -3.64
C ARG A 243 15.24 -9.45 -2.36
N HIS A 244 15.72 -10.05 -1.29
CA HIS A 244 15.87 -9.39 0.01
C HIS A 244 16.84 -8.22 -0.05
N CYS A 245 17.93 -8.33 -0.83
CA CYS A 245 18.84 -7.20 -1.04
C CYS A 245 18.14 -6.03 -1.75
N LEU A 246 17.36 -6.30 -2.80
CA LEU A 246 16.59 -5.27 -3.50
C LEU A 246 15.49 -4.66 -2.60
N GLU A 247 14.84 -5.48 -1.75
CA GLU A 247 13.86 -5.02 -0.76
C GLU A 247 14.48 -4.07 0.29
N LEU A 248 15.72 -4.33 0.71
CA LEU A 248 16.48 -3.43 1.59
C LEU A 248 16.85 -2.13 0.88
N GLN A 249 17.40 -2.19 -0.33
CA GLN A 249 17.73 -1.01 -1.14
C GLN A 249 16.50 -0.13 -1.45
N HIS A 250 15.37 -0.76 -1.77
CA HIS A 250 14.08 -0.08 -1.94
C HIS A 250 13.61 0.60 -0.65
N GLY A 251 13.67 -0.12 0.47
CA GLY A 251 13.29 0.41 1.78
C GLY A 251 14.13 1.61 2.20
N GLU A 252 15.45 1.54 2.02
CA GLU A 252 16.41 2.61 2.30
C GLU A 252 16.10 3.87 1.48
N MET A 253 15.98 3.75 0.15
CA MET A 253 15.60 4.86 -0.73
C MET A 253 14.27 5.51 -0.31
N MET A 254 13.27 4.72 0.07
CA MET A 254 11.97 5.25 0.46
C MET A 254 11.97 5.89 1.85
N ILE A 255 12.76 5.38 2.80
CA ILE A 255 12.99 6.01 4.11
C ILE A 255 13.65 7.38 3.94
N GLU A 256 14.74 7.46 3.17
CA GLU A 256 15.46 8.72 2.94
C GLU A 256 14.56 9.79 2.28
N ARG A 257 13.81 9.40 1.24
CA ARG A 257 12.87 10.29 0.54
C ARG A 257 11.75 10.76 1.46
N ASN A 258 11.17 9.85 2.26
CA ASN A 258 10.11 10.19 3.19
C ASN A 258 10.60 11.18 4.26
N HIS A 259 11.78 10.97 4.85
CA HIS A 259 12.37 11.94 5.78
C HIS A 259 12.71 13.28 5.12
N ALA A 260 13.12 13.30 3.84
CA ALA A 260 13.32 14.56 3.12
C ALA A 260 12.00 15.34 2.97
N PHE A 261 10.92 14.66 2.57
CA PHE A 261 9.58 15.25 2.47
C PHE A 261 9.12 15.85 3.80
N TRP A 262 9.23 15.14 4.92
CA TRP A 262 8.81 15.66 6.23
C TRP A 262 9.66 16.84 6.72
N ARG A 263 10.98 16.82 6.49
CA ARG A 263 11.83 17.99 6.77
C ARG A 263 11.44 19.20 5.92
N GLU A 264 11.10 19.02 4.65
CA GLU A 264 10.71 20.12 3.76
C GLU A 264 9.40 20.78 4.19
N ILE A 265 8.37 19.99 4.56
CA ILE A 265 7.08 20.56 4.96
C ILE A 265 7.06 21.05 6.42
N GLY A 266 7.80 20.39 7.33
CA GLY A 266 7.94 20.83 8.73
C GLY A 266 8.82 22.06 8.91
N ALA A 267 9.69 22.38 7.94
CA ALA A 267 10.44 23.64 7.93
C ALA A 267 9.61 24.84 7.41
N GLY A 268 8.39 24.60 6.93
CA GLY A 268 7.47 25.62 6.38
C GLY A 268 6.28 25.97 7.28
N SER A 269 6.21 25.39 8.49
CA SER A 269 5.12 25.55 9.47
C SER A 269 5.54 26.34 10.72
#